data_AF-A0A968R7H2-F1
#
_entry.id   AF-A0A968R7H2-F1
#
_cell.length_a   1.000
_cell.length_b   1.000
_cell.length_c   1.000
_cell.angle_alpha   90.00
_cell.angle_beta   90.00
_cell.angle_gamma   90.00
#
_symmetry.space_group_name_H-M   'P 1'
#
loop_
_entity.id
_entity.type
_entity.pdbx_description
1 polymer ?
#
loop_
_entity_poly.entity_id
_entity_poly.type
_entity_poly.pdbx_seq_one_letter_code
_entity_poly.pdbx_strand_id
1 'polypeptide(L)'
;MKTAINMKIQTKLMSKKRLSKLTLALQFVLINLYFLQAKAQSQTIVPATGGTGTTVTPVTQSTTSGEQTRFDIEGGQLSSDRANLFHSFTQFGLSPNQIANFISNPNIRNILAGINGGQASTINGLIQVTGSNANLY
;
A
#
# COMPACT_ATOMS: atom_id res chain seq x y z
N MET A 1 46.81 -8.59 -62.64
CA MET A 1 46.04 -7.44 -62.13
C MET A 1 45.12 -7.91 -61.02
N LYS A 2 45.51 -7.70 -59.75
CA LYS A 2 44.65 -7.50 -58.56
C LYS A 2 45.55 -7.59 -57.31
N THR A 3 45.87 -6.43 -56.76
CA THR A 3 46.57 -6.29 -55.47
C THR A 3 45.50 -6.27 -54.38
N ALA A 4 45.48 -7.27 -53.50
CA ALA A 4 44.61 -7.25 -52.32
C ALA A 4 45.28 -6.46 -51.20
N ILE A 5 44.64 -5.37 -50.76
CA ILE A 5 45.09 -4.57 -49.62
C ILE A 5 44.66 -5.29 -48.35
N ASN A 6 45.65 -5.76 -47.58
CA ASN A 6 45.42 -6.43 -46.30
C ASN A 6 45.06 -5.37 -45.24
N MET A 7 43.76 -5.14 -45.02
CA MET A 7 43.25 -4.22 -44.01
C MET A 7 43.23 -4.92 -42.64
N LYS A 8 44.26 -4.67 -41.83
CA LYS A 8 44.39 -5.20 -40.47
C LYS A 8 43.46 -4.42 -39.52
N ILE A 9 42.27 -4.95 -39.25
CA ILE A 9 41.33 -4.38 -38.26
C ILE A 9 41.91 -4.64 -36.86
N GLN A 10 42.54 -3.64 -36.27
CA GLN A 10 43.01 -3.69 -34.89
C GLN A 10 41.82 -3.48 -33.96
N THR A 11 41.29 -4.55 -33.38
CA THR A 11 40.32 -4.48 -32.30
C THR A 11 41.00 -3.90 -31.06
N LYS A 12 40.60 -2.68 -30.67
CA LYS A 12 41.12 -1.99 -29.48
C LYS A 12 40.59 -2.67 -28.22
N LEU A 13 41.23 -3.77 -27.84
CA LEU A 13 40.88 -4.58 -26.68
C LEU A 13 41.16 -3.79 -25.40
N MET A 14 40.16 -3.67 -24.52
CA MET A 14 40.33 -2.94 -23.26
C MET A 14 41.40 -3.61 -22.38
N SER A 15 42.27 -2.78 -21.79
CA SER A 15 43.30 -3.23 -20.83
C SER A 15 42.66 -3.93 -19.61
N LYS A 16 43.29 -5.00 -19.12
CA LYS A 16 42.86 -5.74 -17.92
C LYS A 16 42.59 -4.84 -16.70
N LYS A 17 43.33 -3.73 -16.55
CA LYS A 17 43.13 -2.72 -15.48
C LYS A 17 41.86 -1.88 -15.67
N ARG A 18 41.45 -1.63 -16.92
CA ARG A 18 40.18 -0.96 -17.24
C ARG A 18 39.00 -1.94 -17.10
N LEU A 19 39.23 -3.20 -17.46
CA LEU A 19 38.25 -4.27 -17.30
C LEU A 19 37.94 -4.54 -15.82
N SER A 20 38.96 -4.56 -14.93
CA SER A 20 38.76 -4.76 -13.49
C SER A 20 38.05 -3.60 -12.78
N LYS A 21 38.30 -2.36 -13.21
CA LYS A 21 37.61 -1.17 -12.68
C LYS A 21 36.13 -1.16 -13.08
N LEU A 22 35.83 -1.62 -14.30
CA LEU A 22 34.46 -1.71 -14.79
C LEU A 22 33.65 -2.77 -14.03
N THR A 23 34.26 -3.93 -13.74
CA THR A 23 33.60 -4.95 -12.90
C THR A 23 33.36 -4.45 -11.49
N LEU A 24 34.31 -3.74 -10.87
CA LEU A 24 34.14 -3.21 -9.51
C LEU A 24 33.01 -2.16 -9.44
N ALA A 25 32.93 -1.26 -10.43
CA ALA A 25 31.86 -0.27 -10.52
C ALA A 25 30.49 -0.94 -10.70
N LEU A 26 30.41 -1.97 -11.54
CA LEU A 26 29.17 -2.73 -11.74
C LEU A 26 28.74 -3.45 -10.46
N GLN A 27 29.68 -4.06 -9.74
CA GLN A 27 29.42 -4.69 -8.43
C GLN A 27 28.82 -3.67 -7.45
N PHE A 28 29.37 -2.46 -7.39
CA PHE A 28 28.87 -1.39 -6.53
C PHE A 28 27.44 -0.96 -6.91
N VAL A 29 27.13 -0.82 -8.19
CA VAL A 29 25.78 -0.49 -8.65
C VAL A 29 24.78 -1.58 -8.27
N LEU A 30 25.15 -2.85 -8.46
CA LEU A 30 24.29 -3.99 -8.12
C LEU A 30 24.04 -4.10 -6.61
N ILE A 31 25.05 -3.83 -5.79
CA ILE A 31 24.92 -3.78 -4.34
C ILE A 31 23.97 -2.66 -3.91
N ASN A 32 24.11 -1.46 -4.47
CA ASN A 32 23.19 -0.36 -4.18
C ASN A 32 21.76 -0.70 -4.60
N LEU A 33 21.57 -1.29 -5.79
CA LEU A 33 20.26 -1.73 -6.27
C LEU A 33 19.62 -2.78 -5.33
N TYR A 34 20.42 -3.69 -4.78
CA TYR A 34 19.96 -4.69 -3.81
C TYR A 34 19.47 -4.05 -2.50
N PHE A 35 20.06 -2.94 -2.09
CA PHE A 35 19.64 -2.18 -0.91
C PHE A 35 18.47 -1.22 -1.15
N LEU A 36 18.10 -0.95 -2.41
CA LEU A 36 16.94 -0.09 -2.77
C LEU A 36 15.57 -0.80 -2.69
N GLN A 37 15.50 -1.97 -2.03
CA GLN A 37 14.24 -2.68 -1.85
C GLN A 37 13.35 -1.91 -0.86
N ALA A 38 12.42 -1.10 -1.37
CA ALA A 38 11.35 -0.53 -0.55
C ALA A 38 10.50 -1.67 0.03
N LYS A 39 10.52 -1.85 1.35
CA LYS A 39 9.57 -2.74 2.02
C LYS A 39 8.19 -2.09 1.95
N ALA A 40 7.37 -2.49 0.98
CA ALA A 40 5.94 -2.21 1.01
C ALA A 40 5.33 -3.01 2.16
N GLN A 41 5.20 -2.40 3.34
CA GLN A 41 4.38 -2.98 4.39
C GLN A 41 2.93 -2.82 3.96
N SER A 42 2.24 -3.94 3.74
CA SER A 42 0.78 -3.94 3.60
C SER A 42 0.20 -3.33 4.87
N GLN A 43 -0.39 -2.14 4.74
CA GLN A 43 -1.05 -1.50 5.86
C GLN A 43 -2.44 -2.13 6.01
N THR A 44 -2.74 -2.57 7.23
CA THR A 44 -4.01 -3.20 7.59
C THR A 44 -4.89 -2.22 8.37
N ILE A 45 -6.18 -2.55 8.51
CA ILE A 45 -7.10 -1.82 9.39
C ILE A 45 -7.11 -2.54 10.73
N VAL A 46 -6.65 -1.86 11.77
CA VAL A 46 -6.55 -2.40 13.13
C VAL A 46 -7.38 -1.53 14.08
N PRO A 47 -8.46 -2.07 14.68
CA PRO A 47 -9.24 -1.32 15.66
C PRO A 47 -8.39 -0.99 16.90
N ALA A 48 -8.67 0.14 17.53
CA ALA A 48 -8.04 0.49 18.79
C ALA A 48 -8.68 -0.27 19.96
N THR A 49 -7.86 -0.81 20.84
CA THR A 49 -8.31 -1.52 22.03
C THR A 49 -9.00 -0.53 23.00
N GLY A 50 -10.22 -0.85 23.43
CA GLY A 50 -10.89 -0.18 24.55
C GLY A 50 -11.48 1.22 24.27
N GLY A 51 -11.36 1.75 23.05
CA GLY A 51 -11.82 3.11 22.72
C GLY A 51 -13.32 3.22 22.43
N THR A 52 -13.77 2.55 21.36
CA THR A 52 -15.11 2.76 20.79
C THR A 52 -15.88 1.46 20.57
N GLY A 53 -15.32 0.30 20.91
CA GLY A 53 -15.92 -0.99 20.56
C GLY A 53 -15.97 -1.24 19.05
N THR A 54 -15.07 -0.62 18.28
CA THR A 54 -14.97 -0.83 16.84
C THR A 54 -14.48 -2.24 16.52
N THR A 55 -15.17 -2.91 15.60
CA THR A 55 -14.79 -4.22 15.08
C THR A 55 -14.48 -4.12 13.59
N VAL A 56 -13.58 -4.98 13.12
CA VAL A 56 -13.16 -5.04 11.72
C VAL A 56 -13.19 -6.49 11.29
N THR A 57 -14.06 -6.80 10.33
CA THR A 57 -14.26 -8.17 9.83
C THR A 57 -13.83 -8.24 8.36
N PRO A 58 -12.74 -8.96 8.03
CA PRO A 58 -12.33 -9.14 6.65
C PRO A 58 -13.26 -10.12 5.91
N VAL A 59 -13.63 -9.76 4.68
CA VAL A 59 -14.45 -10.53 3.76
C VAL A 59 -13.76 -10.55 2.40
N THR A 60 -13.19 -11.70 2.03
CA THR A 60 -12.54 -11.87 0.73
C THR A 60 -13.54 -12.40 -0.29
N GLN A 61 -13.57 -11.78 -1.46
CA GLN A 61 -14.41 -12.15 -2.59
C GLN A 61 -13.55 -12.32 -3.84
N SER A 62 -13.81 -13.41 -4.57
CA SER A 62 -13.24 -13.59 -5.90
C SER A 62 -14.05 -12.79 -6.91
N THR A 63 -13.38 -11.94 -7.67
CA THR A 63 -13.97 -11.14 -8.75
C THR A 63 -13.38 -11.58 -10.09
N THR A 64 -14.02 -11.21 -11.19
CA THR A 64 -13.49 -11.45 -12.55
C THR A 64 -12.13 -10.79 -12.80
N SER A 65 -11.75 -9.81 -11.96
CA SER A 65 -10.49 -9.06 -12.05
C SER A 65 -9.44 -9.48 -11.01
N GLY A 66 -9.73 -10.51 -10.20
CA GLY A 66 -8.85 -11.00 -9.13
C GLY A 66 -9.54 -11.07 -7.76
N GLU A 67 -8.76 -11.33 -6.70
CA GLU A 67 -9.25 -11.31 -5.33
C GLU A 67 -9.40 -9.87 -4.83
N GLN A 68 -10.53 -9.60 -4.17
CA GLN A 68 -10.83 -8.32 -3.53
C GLN A 68 -11.14 -8.58 -2.05
N THR A 69 -10.53 -7.81 -1.15
CA THR A 69 -10.80 -7.91 0.28
C THR A 69 -11.58 -6.68 0.76
N ARG A 70 -12.77 -6.90 1.31
CA ARG A 70 -13.54 -5.87 2.01
C ARG A 70 -13.34 -6.03 3.51
N PHE A 71 -13.18 -4.94 4.23
CA PHE A 71 -13.17 -4.88 5.69
C PHE A 71 -14.49 -4.23 6.13
N ASP A 72 -15.39 -5.04 6.67
CA ASP A 72 -16.63 -4.55 7.26
C ASP A 72 -16.32 -3.99 8.65
N ILE A 73 -16.60 -2.70 8.83
CA ILE A 73 -16.33 -1.93 10.04
C ILE A 73 -17.66 -1.69 10.74
N GLU A 74 -17.77 -2.25 11.95
CA GLU A 74 -18.99 -2.26 12.76
C GLU A 74 -18.70 -1.78 14.20
N GLY A 75 -19.74 -1.80 15.03
CA GLY A 75 -19.69 -1.32 16.40
C GLY A 75 -19.58 0.19 16.46
N GLY A 76 -18.62 0.69 17.23
CA GLY A 76 -18.42 2.12 17.44
C GLY A 76 -19.25 2.68 18.59
N GLN A 77 -18.96 3.93 18.94
CA GLN A 77 -19.60 4.63 20.04
C GLN A 77 -20.50 5.75 19.50
N LEU A 78 -21.74 5.82 19.98
CA LEU A 78 -22.67 6.88 19.60
C LEU A 78 -22.46 8.14 20.46
N SER A 79 -22.66 9.30 19.87
CA SER A 79 -22.91 10.54 20.62
C SER A 79 -24.19 10.44 21.45
N SER A 80 -24.34 11.35 22.42
CA SER A 80 -25.53 11.42 23.29
C SER A 80 -26.84 11.60 22.51
N ASP A 81 -26.79 12.36 21.41
CA ASP A 81 -27.93 12.56 20.49
C ASP A 81 -28.06 11.45 19.43
N ARG A 82 -27.13 10.48 19.44
CA ARG A 82 -27.07 9.33 18.53
C ARG A 82 -26.93 9.69 17.04
N ALA A 83 -26.58 10.94 16.73
CA ALA A 83 -26.41 11.40 15.35
C ALA A 83 -24.98 11.18 14.82
N ASN A 84 -24.00 10.97 15.71
CA ASN A 84 -22.60 10.76 15.35
C ASN A 84 -22.13 9.39 15.84
N LEU A 85 -21.41 8.67 14.98
CA LEU A 85 -20.81 7.38 15.28
C LEU A 85 -19.29 7.48 15.25
N PHE A 86 -18.63 7.15 16.35
CA PHE A 86 -17.19 7.24 16.51
C PHE A 86 -16.55 5.86 16.40
N HIS A 87 -15.53 5.75 15.55
CA HIS A 87 -14.65 4.60 15.45
C HIS A 87 -13.21 4.99 15.79
N SER A 88 -12.46 4.07 16.37
CA SER A 88 -11.06 4.28 16.72
C SER A 88 -10.20 3.15 16.18
N PHE A 89 -9.09 3.52 15.56
CA PHE A 89 -8.13 2.62 14.94
C PHE A 89 -6.72 2.95 15.41
N THR A 90 -5.88 1.93 15.57
CA THR A 90 -4.44 2.15 15.70
C THR A 90 -3.78 2.29 14.34
N GLN A 91 -4.28 1.57 13.35
CA GLN A 91 -3.82 1.64 11.96
C GLN A 91 -5.02 1.62 11.03
N PHE A 92 -4.98 2.45 10.00
CA PHE A 92 -6.01 2.50 8.97
C PHE A 92 -5.32 2.69 7.62
N GLY A 93 -5.14 1.61 6.89
CA GLY A 93 -4.54 1.64 5.55
C GLY A 93 -5.26 0.67 4.62
N LEU A 94 -5.18 0.97 3.32
CA LEU A 94 -5.78 0.18 2.25
C LEU A 94 -4.77 0.02 1.12
N SER A 95 -4.58 -1.21 0.69
CA SER A 95 -3.86 -1.58 -0.52
C SER A 95 -4.81 -1.61 -1.73
N PRO A 96 -4.29 -1.67 -2.98
CA PRO A 96 -5.11 -1.88 -4.16
C PRO A 96 -6.07 -3.07 -4.00
N ASN A 97 -7.29 -2.94 -4.53
CA ASN A 97 -8.35 -3.96 -4.43
C ASN A 97 -8.80 -4.26 -2.99
N GLN A 98 -8.58 -3.32 -2.05
CA GLN A 98 -9.17 -3.38 -0.72
C GLN A 98 -10.25 -2.32 -0.54
N ILE A 99 -11.27 -2.68 0.23
CA ILE A 99 -12.42 -1.80 0.53
C ILE A 99 -12.56 -1.69 2.05
N ALA A 100 -12.58 -0.48 2.59
CA ALA A 100 -13.10 -0.22 3.94
C ALA A 100 -14.59 0.10 3.84
N ASN A 101 -15.43 -0.69 4.50
CA ASN A 101 -16.88 -0.54 4.46
C ASN A 101 -17.42 -0.24 5.85
N PHE A 102 -17.79 1.01 6.11
CA PHE A 102 -18.44 1.40 7.35
C PHE A 102 -19.92 1.01 7.31
N ILE A 103 -20.30 0.04 8.15
CA ILE A 103 -21.68 -0.38 8.31
C ILE A 103 -22.37 0.61 9.26
N SER A 104 -23.41 1.27 8.77
CA SER A 104 -24.13 2.32 9.47
C SER A 104 -25.64 2.08 9.44
N ASN A 105 -26.40 3.03 9.97
CA ASN A 105 -27.85 3.03 9.92
C ASN A 105 -28.40 4.44 9.59
N PRO A 106 -29.65 4.56 9.14
CA PRO A 106 -30.19 5.83 8.63
C PRO A 106 -30.23 7.00 9.62
N ASN A 107 -30.13 6.73 10.93
CA ASN A 107 -30.16 7.79 11.96
C ASN A 107 -28.79 8.46 12.14
N ILE A 108 -27.71 7.86 11.64
CA ILE A 108 -26.36 8.42 11.72
C ILE A 108 -26.19 9.48 10.64
N ARG A 109 -25.77 10.66 11.06
CA ARG A 109 -25.43 11.79 10.17
C ARG A 109 -23.95 11.81 9.85
N ASN A 110 -23.11 11.48 10.83
CA ASN A 110 -21.65 11.52 10.68
C ASN A 110 -21.01 10.27 11.29
N ILE A 111 -20.02 9.74 10.59
CA ILE A 111 -19.10 8.72 11.08
C ILE A 111 -17.74 9.39 11.22
N LEU A 112 -17.11 9.26 12.38
CA LEU A 112 -15.80 9.84 12.67
C LEU A 112 -14.81 8.72 12.94
N ALA A 113 -13.77 8.62 12.11
CA ALA A 113 -12.71 7.61 12.22
C ALA A 113 -11.44 8.24 12.80
N GLY A 114 -11.15 7.98 14.08
CA GLY A 114 -9.91 8.43 14.72
C GLY A 114 -8.78 7.42 14.57
N ILE A 115 -7.59 7.88 14.15
CA ILE A 115 -6.37 7.05 14.04
C ILE A 115 -5.35 7.51 15.09
N ASN A 116 -4.90 6.60 15.97
CA ASN A 116 -4.04 6.95 17.11
C ASN A 116 -2.78 6.07 17.30
N GLY A 117 -2.40 5.24 16.31
CA GLY A 117 -1.21 4.37 16.43
C GLY A 117 0.10 4.95 15.90
N GLY A 118 0.15 6.25 15.57
CA GLY A 118 1.38 6.97 15.20
C GLY A 118 1.98 6.61 13.84
N GLN A 119 1.36 5.72 13.07
CA GLN A 119 1.73 5.40 11.70
C GLN A 119 0.86 6.17 10.70
N ALA A 120 1.46 6.67 9.63
CA ALA A 120 0.72 7.37 8.57
C ALA A 120 -0.20 6.40 7.82
N SER A 121 -1.44 6.83 7.61
CA SER A 121 -2.43 6.13 6.79
C SER A 121 -2.12 6.30 5.30
N THR A 122 -1.89 5.18 4.61
CA THR A 122 -1.80 5.09 3.15
C THR A 122 -3.07 4.44 2.63
N ILE A 123 -3.82 5.19 1.82
CA ILE A 123 -5.11 4.75 1.28
C ILE A 123 -4.98 4.64 -0.23
N ASN A 124 -4.83 3.40 -0.69
CA ASN A 124 -4.79 3.04 -2.10
C ASN A 124 -5.89 2.00 -2.38
N GLY A 125 -7.12 2.29 -1.95
CA GLY A 125 -8.28 1.43 -2.10
C GLY A 125 -9.56 2.25 -2.05
N LEU A 126 -10.69 1.58 -1.83
CA LEU A 126 -12.00 2.24 -1.73
C LEU A 126 -12.46 2.36 -0.28
N ILE A 127 -13.09 3.49 0.04
CA ILE A 127 -13.78 3.68 1.31
C ILE A 127 -15.25 3.94 0.99
N GLN A 128 -16.14 3.24 1.67
CA GLN A 128 -17.57 3.38 1.47
C GLN A 128 -18.34 3.29 2.79
N VAL A 129 -19.59 3.76 2.74
CA VAL A 129 -20.57 3.64 3.83
C VAL A 129 -21.75 2.83 3.30
N THR A 130 -22.19 1.82 4.06
CA THR A 130 -23.38 1.02 3.76
C THR A 130 -24.44 1.24 4.83
N GLY A 131 -25.71 1.32 4.44
CA GLY A 131 -26.84 1.42 5.37
C GLY A 131 -27.19 2.84 5.80
N SER A 132 -26.47 3.87 5.34
CA SER A 132 -26.83 5.28 5.51
C SER A 132 -26.19 6.16 4.44
N ASN A 133 -26.61 7.43 4.39
CA ASN A 133 -25.94 8.50 3.64
C ASN A 133 -25.09 9.39 4.57
N ALA A 134 -24.56 8.80 5.66
CA ALA A 134 -23.76 9.56 6.63
C ALA A 134 -22.50 10.12 5.97
N ASN A 135 -22.09 11.31 6.39
CA ASN A 135 -20.78 11.85 6.05
C ASN A 135 -19.70 11.07 6.80
N LEU A 136 -18.57 10.80 6.14
CA LEU A 136 -17.42 10.16 6.75
C LEU A 136 -16.28 11.17 6.92
N TYR A 137 -15.77 11.29 8.15
CA TYR A 137 -14.68 12.18 8.56
C TYR A 137 -13.51 11.40 9.16
#